data_AF-A0A8C4SWU1-F1
#
_entry.id   AF-A0A8C4SWU1-F1
#
_cell.length_a   1.000
_cell.length_b   1.000
_cell.length_c   1.000
_cell.angle_alpha   90.00
_cell.angle_beta   90.00
_cell.angle_gamma   90.00
#
_symmetry.space_group_name_H-M   'P 1'
#
loop_
_entity.id
_entity.type
_entity.pdbx_description
1 polymer ?
#
loop_
_entity_poly.entity_id
_entity_poly.type
_entity_poly.pdbx_seq_one_letter_code
_entity_poly.pdbx_strand_id
1 'polypeptide(L)'
;MSMYSAIVSCLSFDEAGVVTCLDEARHGFESGDYITFTEIQGMTELNNCDPVEIKVLGPYTFSICDTSSFSDYVRGGIVTQVKMPKKISFKPLSSSMAEPDFIMTDFAKFDRPGQLHIGFQALRHFAKQHDRMPKPWNKSDAEELLSIAKSINSCLSGSAKQEQLDETLLKKLSYVSAGDLAPINAFIGGLAAQEVMKACTGKFMPIVQWLYFDALECLPEAEESIPTEEDCRNSRYDGQIAVFGSKIQEKLSKQRYFLVGAGAIGCELLKNFAMIGLACGEGGEVIVTDMDTIEKSNLNRQFLFRSWDVTKMKSETAAAAVKQMNHQIHITGHQNRVGPDTERVYDDDFFEGLDGVANALDNVDARMYMDRRCVYYRKPLLESGTLGTKGNVQVVIPFLTESYSSSQDPPEKSIPICTLKNFPNAIEHTLQWARDEFEGLFKQPAENAMQYLTDPKFLERTLKLPGAQPLEVLEAVYKSLVNDCPKNWEDCVAWARNHWQCQYNNNIRQLLHNFPPDQVFLAWAPSVDGLNLTTFKCYSASG
;
A
#
# COMPACT_ATOMS: atom_id res chain seq x y z
N MET A 1 -6.32 -7.06 9.45
CA MET A 1 -6.06 -5.97 10.41
C MET A 1 -5.13 -6.56 11.43
N SER A 2 -3.94 -6.00 11.58
CA SER A 2 -3.01 -6.39 12.63
C SER A 2 -3.62 -6.00 13.98
N MET A 3 -3.67 -6.94 14.91
CA MET A 3 -4.00 -6.64 16.30
C MET A 3 -2.73 -6.10 16.96
N TYR A 4 -2.89 -5.05 17.77
CA TYR A 4 -1.76 -4.56 18.57
C TYR A 4 -1.48 -5.51 19.72
N SER A 5 -0.21 -5.63 20.09
CA SER A 5 0.24 -6.35 21.26
C SER A 5 1.34 -5.56 21.96
N ALA A 6 1.36 -5.63 23.28
CA ALA A 6 2.37 -4.98 24.11
C ALA A 6 2.77 -5.89 25.28
N ILE A 7 3.96 -5.66 25.81
CA ILE A 7 4.49 -6.37 26.98
C ILE A 7 4.16 -5.55 28.23
N VAL A 8 3.60 -6.22 29.23
CA VAL A 8 3.24 -5.64 30.52
C VAL A 8 4.49 -5.51 31.39
N SER A 9 4.70 -4.33 31.96
CA SER A 9 5.75 -4.04 32.94
C SER A 9 5.20 -4.19 34.36
N CYS A 10 4.10 -3.49 34.66
CA CYS A 10 3.42 -3.60 35.95
C CYS A 10 1.90 -3.45 35.85
N LEU A 11 1.23 -4.00 36.87
CA LEU A 11 -0.22 -3.91 37.09
C LEU A 11 -0.48 -3.41 38.51
N SER A 12 -1.32 -2.38 38.65
CA SER A 12 -1.73 -1.89 39.98
C SER A 12 -2.95 -2.65 40.51
N PHE A 13 -3.06 -2.70 41.83
CA PHE A 13 -4.21 -3.20 42.57
C PHE A 13 -5.11 -2.02 42.94
N ASP A 14 -6.11 -1.74 42.10
CA ASP A 14 -7.03 -0.59 42.27
C ASP A 14 -8.43 -0.91 41.68
N GLU A 15 -9.44 -0.11 42.05
CA GLU A 15 -10.80 -0.17 41.50
C GLU A 15 -10.82 0.08 39.98
N ALA A 16 -9.82 0.80 39.49
CA ALA A 16 -9.48 0.87 38.07
C ALA A 16 -8.02 0.45 37.89
N GLY A 17 -7.78 -0.86 37.71
CA GLY A 17 -6.43 -1.40 37.59
C GLY A 17 -5.66 -0.71 36.47
N VAL A 18 -4.46 -0.22 36.76
CA VAL A 18 -3.60 0.48 35.81
C VAL A 18 -2.54 -0.46 35.29
N VAL A 19 -2.49 -0.59 33.98
CA VAL A 19 -1.47 -1.36 33.26
C VAL A 19 -0.42 -0.40 32.74
N THR A 20 0.85 -0.70 33.03
CA THR A 20 1.99 -0.01 32.45
C THR A 20 2.73 -0.95 31.52
N CYS A 21 2.92 -0.53 30.27
CA CYS A 21 3.70 -1.24 29.26
C CYS A 21 5.20 -0.92 29.39
N LEU A 22 6.05 -1.75 28.79
CA LEU A 22 7.50 -1.52 28.77
C LEU A 22 7.87 -0.18 28.08
N ASP A 23 8.79 0.58 28.69
CA ASP A 23 9.09 1.98 28.34
C ASP A 23 9.52 2.24 26.88
N GLU A 24 10.07 1.25 26.18
CA GLU A 24 10.54 1.42 24.79
C GLU A 24 9.49 1.11 23.72
N ALA A 25 8.32 0.59 24.10
CA ALA A 25 7.27 0.19 23.15
C ALA A 25 5.91 0.79 23.53
N ARG A 26 5.46 1.78 22.75
CA ARG A 26 4.09 2.32 22.86
C ARG A 26 3.08 1.22 22.57
N HIS A 27 2.00 1.15 23.34
CA HIS A 27 0.98 0.11 23.15
C HIS A 27 0.12 0.30 21.91
N GLY A 28 -0.08 1.55 21.46
CA GLY A 28 -0.85 1.86 20.24
C GLY A 28 -2.37 1.65 20.33
N PHE A 29 -2.89 1.22 21.47
CA PHE A 29 -4.33 1.12 21.73
C PHE A 29 -5.04 2.49 21.84
N GLU A 30 -6.36 2.48 21.65
CA GLU A 30 -7.27 3.62 21.82
C GLU A 30 -8.30 3.34 22.93
N SER A 31 -8.85 4.39 23.56
CA SER A 31 -9.91 4.22 24.56
C SER A 31 -11.17 3.61 23.94
N GLY A 32 -11.72 2.58 24.59
CA GLY A 32 -12.82 1.77 24.07
C GLY A 32 -12.39 0.54 23.26
N ASP A 33 -11.08 0.33 23.08
CA ASP A 33 -10.58 -0.97 22.61
C ASP A 33 -10.80 -2.06 23.67
N TYR A 34 -10.88 -3.30 23.20
CA TYR A 34 -10.91 -4.49 24.06
C TYR A 34 -9.58 -5.23 23.99
N ILE A 35 -9.15 -5.80 25.11
CA ILE A 35 -7.89 -6.55 25.22
C ILE A 35 -8.07 -7.85 26.00
N THR A 36 -7.13 -8.77 25.84
CA THR A 36 -6.96 -9.96 26.70
C THR A 36 -5.51 -10.08 27.11
N PHE A 37 -5.25 -10.81 28.20
CA PHE A 37 -3.91 -11.00 28.74
C PHE A 37 -3.48 -12.47 28.68
N THR A 38 -2.18 -12.68 28.56
CA THR A 38 -1.54 -13.99 28.63
C THR A 38 -0.21 -13.87 29.37
N GLU A 39 0.27 -14.96 29.97
CA GLU A 39 1.58 -15.04 30.63
C GLU A 39 1.80 -14.09 31.83
N ILE A 40 0.74 -13.56 32.44
CA ILE A 40 0.84 -12.82 33.70
C ILE A 40 1.12 -13.79 34.85
N GLN A 41 2.13 -13.48 35.66
CA GLN A 41 2.43 -14.22 36.90
C GLN A 41 1.95 -13.44 38.13
N GLY A 42 1.35 -14.14 39.10
CA GLY A 42 0.71 -13.54 40.27
C GLY A 42 -0.79 -13.35 40.05
N MET A 43 -1.15 -12.34 39.26
CA MET A 43 -2.54 -11.99 38.91
C MET A 43 -3.09 -12.88 37.79
N THR A 44 -3.17 -14.18 38.05
CA THR A 44 -3.51 -15.21 37.04
C THR A 44 -4.94 -15.15 36.53
N GLU A 45 -5.84 -14.49 37.26
CA GLU A 45 -7.24 -14.28 36.90
C GLU A 45 -7.41 -13.49 35.60
N LEU A 46 -6.41 -12.67 35.25
CA LEU A 46 -6.38 -11.93 33.99
C LEU A 46 -5.97 -12.80 32.79
N ASN A 47 -5.30 -13.93 33.00
CA ASN A 47 -4.85 -14.76 31.89
C ASN A 47 -6.03 -15.45 31.19
N ASN A 48 -6.16 -15.21 29.88
CA ASN A 48 -7.26 -15.69 29.05
C ASN A 48 -8.65 -15.26 29.56
N CYS A 49 -8.73 -14.09 30.21
CA CYS A 49 -10.01 -13.50 30.58
C CYS A 49 -10.82 -13.09 29.34
N ASP A 50 -12.13 -12.97 29.53
CA ASP A 50 -13.01 -12.36 28.53
C ASP A 50 -12.51 -10.95 28.19
N PRO A 51 -12.64 -10.49 26.93
CA PRO A 51 -12.08 -9.21 26.51
C PRO A 51 -12.53 -8.04 27.39
N VAL A 52 -11.57 -7.30 27.93
CA VAL A 52 -11.81 -6.17 28.85
C VAL A 52 -11.68 -4.86 28.08
N GLU A 53 -12.65 -3.96 28.26
CA GLU A 53 -12.60 -2.61 27.71
C GLU A 53 -11.55 -1.76 28.43
N ILE A 54 -10.77 -0.99 27.68
CA ILE A 54 -9.72 -0.15 28.23
C ILE A 54 -10.02 1.34 28.11
N LYS A 55 -9.40 2.11 29.01
CA LYS A 55 -9.30 3.58 28.89
C LYS A 55 -7.84 3.99 28.90
N VAL A 56 -7.40 4.61 27.81
CA VAL A 56 -6.00 5.04 27.65
C VAL A 56 -5.72 6.23 28.58
N LEU A 57 -4.64 6.13 29.36
CA LEU A 57 -4.19 7.18 30.28
C LEU A 57 -2.95 7.92 29.73
N GLY A 58 -2.15 7.24 28.90
CA GLY A 58 -0.97 7.80 28.26
C GLY A 58 -0.47 6.87 27.14
N PRO A 59 0.70 7.14 26.55
CA PRO A 59 1.27 6.30 25.48
C PRO A 59 1.81 4.93 25.93
N TYR A 60 1.99 4.76 27.24
CA TYR A 60 2.51 3.55 27.88
C TYR A 60 1.58 3.00 28.96
N THR A 61 0.44 3.65 29.22
CA THR A 61 -0.44 3.30 30.34
C THR A 61 -1.91 3.38 29.97
N PHE A 62 -2.68 2.42 30.48
CA PHE A 62 -4.13 2.38 30.33
C PHE A 62 -4.78 1.71 31.55
N SER A 63 -6.04 2.04 31.83
CA SER A 63 -6.80 1.40 32.89
C SER A 63 -7.72 0.29 32.35
N ILE A 64 -7.97 -0.71 33.18
CA ILE A 64 -8.86 -1.86 32.93
C ILE A 64 -9.99 -1.91 33.98
N CYS A 65 -10.60 -3.08 34.15
CA CYS A 65 -11.63 -3.34 35.16
C CYS A 65 -11.11 -3.26 36.59
N ASP A 66 -12.00 -3.45 37.56
CA ASP A 66 -11.65 -3.57 38.97
C ASP A 66 -10.74 -4.78 39.19
N THR A 67 -9.57 -4.51 39.77
CA THR A 67 -8.54 -5.51 40.09
C THR A 67 -8.40 -5.75 41.60
N SER A 68 -9.20 -5.07 42.41
CA SER A 68 -9.14 -5.12 43.89
C SER A 68 -9.49 -6.48 44.49
N SER A 69 -10.04 -7.39 43.69
CA SER A 69 -10.36 -8.76 44.10
C SER A 69 -9.37 -9.80 43.59
N PHE A 70 -8.35 -9.38 42.84
CA PHE A 70 -7.39 -10.28 42.19
C PHE A 70 -6.13 -10.50 43.02
N SER A 71 -5.38 -11.53 42.65
CA SER A 71 -4.08 -11.81 43.26
C SER A 71 -3.04 -10.73 42.93
N ASP A 72 -2.05 -10.54 43.81
CA ASP A 72 -0.97 -9.57 43.59
C ASP A 72 -0.18 -9.90 42.31
N TYR A 73 0.04 -8.88 41.48
CA TYR A 73 0.91 -9.00 40.31
C TYR A 73 2.36 -9.25 40.74
N VAL A 74 3.02 -10.22 40.11
CA VAL A 74 4.43 -10.52 40.34
C VAL A 74 5.26 -10.00 39.17
N ARG A 75 5.00 -10.50 37.95
CA ARG A 75 5.84 -10.23 36.79
C ARG A 75 5.22 -10.70 35.46
N GLY A 76 5.75 -10.16 34.36
CA GLY A 76 5.48 -10.62 33.01
C GLY A 76 4.09 -10.29 32.50
N GLY A 77 3.78 -10.80 31.32
CA GLY A 77 2.46 -10.63 30.71
C GLY A 77 2.52 -9.99 29.34
N ILE A 78 1.67 -10.49 28.46
CA ILE A 78 1.45 -9.97 27.11
C ILE A 78 0.00 -9.58 27.01
N VAL A 79 -0.24 -8.32 26.63
CA VAL A 79 -1.57 -7.83 26.29
C VAL A 79 -1.76 -7.92 24.78
N THR A 80 -2.92 -8.43 24.37
CA THR A 80 -3.31 -8.56 22.95
C THR A 80 -4.66 -7.91 22.74
N GLN A 81 -4.76 -7.04 21.74
CA GLN A 81 -6.01 -6.39 21.36
C GLN A 81 -6.99 -7.39 20.74
N VAL A 82 -8.24 -7.33 21.16
CA VAL A 82 -9.35 -8.12 20.60
C VAL A 82 -10.30 -7.17 19.87
N LYS A 83 -10.51 -7.40 18.57
CA LYS A 83 -11.46 -6.60 17.79
C LYS A 83 -12.86 -7.18 17.89
N MET A 84 -13.70 -6.53 18.70
CA MET A 84 -15.09 -6.93 18.92
C MET A 84 -15.97 -6.64 17.69
N PRO A 85 -16.86 -7.55 17.27
CA PRO A 85 -17.80 -7.31 16.20
C PRO A 85 -18.75 -6.16 16.54
N LYS A 86 -18.84 -5.15 15.66
CA LYS A 86 -19.76 -4.02 15.80
C LYS A 86 -20.95 -4.20 14.85
N LYS A 87 -22.17 -4.10 15.39
CA LYS A 87 -23.39 -4.05 14.57
C LYS A 87 -23.54 -2.64 13.99
N ILE A 88 -23.73 -2.56 12.67
CA ILE A 88 -23.95 -1.31 11.94
C ILE A 88 -25.35 -1.39 11.32
N SER A 89 -26.12 -0.32 11.49
CA SER A 89 -27.48 -0.22 10.95
C SER A 89 -27.50 0.71 9.75
N PHE A 90 -28.21 0.32 8.69
CA PHE A 90 -28.36 1.09 7.47
C PHE A 90 -29.81 1.56 7.32
N LYS A 91 -30.01 2.85 7.05
CA LYS A 91 -31.29 3.40 6.62
C LYS A 91 -31.68 2.84 5.24
N PRO A 92 -32.98 2.62 4.96
CA PRO A 92 -33.47 2.36 3.60
C PRO A 92 -33.18 3.55 2.67
N LEU A 93 -33.09 3.30 1.36
CA LEU A 93 -32.74 4.33 0.38
C LEU A 93 -33.63 5.59 0.49
N SER A 94 -34.94 5.42 0.64
CA SER A 94 -35.89 6.54 0.77
C SER A 94 -35.62 7.42 2.00
N SER A 95 -35.40 6.80 3.17
CA SER A 95 -35.07 7.51 4.40
C SER A 95 -33.69 8.16 4.33
N SER A 96 -32.70 7.45 3.78
CA SER A 96 -31.34 7.97 3.61
C SER A 96 -31.24 9.12 2.61
N MET A 97 -32.20 9.26 1.71
CA MET A 97 -32.27 10.36 0.74
C MET A 97 -32.88 11.62 1.37
N ALA A 98 -33.76 11.46 2.37
CA ALA A 98 -34.28 12.58 3.15
C ALA A 98 -33.31 13.04 4.25
N GLU A 99 -32.57 12.10 4.84
CA GLU A 99 -31.61 12.36 5.92
C GLU A 99 -30.27 11.66 5.61
N PRO A 100 -29.47 12.20 4.66
CA PRO A 100 -28.24 11.57 4.20
C PRO A 100 -27.11 11.66 5.24
N ASP A 101 -26.38 10.56 5.37
CA ASP A 101 -25.10 10.48 6.08
C ASP A 101 -23.97 10.45 5.04
N PHE A 102 -23.17 11.53 4.97
CA PHE A 102 -22.13 11.69 3.96
C PHE A 102 -20.76 11.25 4.48
N ILE A 103 -20.02 10.53 3.64
CA ILE A 103 -18.59 10.28 3.80
C ILE A 103 -17.82 11.30 2.97
N MET A 104 -16.96 12.08 3.63
CA MET A 104 -16.12 13.08 2.96
C MET A 104 -14.99 12.40 2.19
N THR A 105 -14.89 12.73 0.91
CA THR A 105 -13.82 12.27 0.01
C THR A 105 -12.68 13.28 -0.07
N ASP A 106 -12.98 14.57 0.07
CA ASP A 106 -12.03 15.67 0.07
C ASP A 106 -12.45 16.70 1.15
N PHE A 107 -11.58 16.89 2.13
CA PHE A 107 -11.83 17.82 3.24
C PHE A 107 -11.78 19.29 2.82
N ALA A 108 -11.19 19.63 1.67
CA ALA A 108 -11.24 20.98 1.10
C ALA A 108 -12.60 21.29 0.45
N LYS A 109 -13.44 20.28 0.21
CA LYS A 109 -14.73 20.36 -0.49
C LYS A 109 -15.92 19.98 0.41
N PHE A 110 -15.90 20.42 1.67
CA PHE A 110 -16.82 19.96 2.72
C PHE A 110 -18.31 20.19 2.42
N ASP A 111 -18.62 21.25 1.66
CA ASP A 111 -19.97 21.65 1.28
C ASP A 111 -20.52 20.90 0.04
N ARG A 112 -19.64 20.33 -0.79
CA ARG A 112 -20.04 19.72 -2.07
C ARG A 112 -20.96 18.49 -1.97
N PRO A 113 -20.80 17.56 -1.02
CA PRO A 113 -21.64 16.35 -0.98
C PRO A 113 -23.14 16.66 -0.86
N GLY A 114 -23.52 17.67 -0.09
CA GLY A 114 -24.92 18.12 0.00
C GLY A 114 -25.45 18.70 -1.31
N GLN A 115 -24.63 19.51 -1.99
CA GLN A 115 -24.97 20.08 -3.30
C GLN A 115 -25.11 19.00 -4.38
N LEU A 116 -24.16 18.06 -4.44
CA LEU A 116 -24.17 16.94 -5.37
C LEU A 116 -25.33 15.98 -5.08
N HIS A 117 -25.70 15.79 -3.81
CA HIS A 117 -26.87 14.98 -3.45
C HIS A 117 -28.16 15.49 -4.11
N ILE A 118 -28.37 16.81 -4.14
CA ILE A 118 -29.48 17.44 -4.84
C ILE A 118 -29.26 17.38 -6.36
N GLY A 119 -28.04 17.65 -6.83
CA GLY A 119 -27.68 17.64 -8.25
C GLY A 119 -27.97 16.31 -8.94
N PHE A 120 -27.60 15.18 -8.34
CA PHE A 120 -27.88 13.85 -8.89
C PHE A 120 -29.38 13.51 -8.89
N GLN A 121 -30.15 14.00 -7.91
CA GLN A 121 -31.61 13.87 -7.92
C GLN A 121 -32.24 14.70 -9.04
N ALA A 122 -31.79 15.94 -9.22
CA ALA A 122 -32.20 16.80 -10.32
C ALA A 122 -31.87 16.19 -11.69
N LEU A 123 -30.68 15.62 -11.84
CA LEU A 123 -30.27 14.91 -13.06
C LEU A 123 -31.21 13.75 -13.39
N ARG A 124 -31.57 12.93 -12.39
CA ARG A 124 -32.53 11.83 -12.56
C ARG A 124 -33.92 12.34 -12.94
N HIS A 125 -34.35 13.46 -12.37
CA HIS A 125 -35.63 14.07 -12.70
C HIS A 125 -35.66 14.62 -14.13
N PHE A 126 -34.59 15.32 -14.55
CA PHE A 126 -34.41 15.78 -15.93
C PHE A 126 -34.46 14.62 -16.91
N ALA A 127 -33.71 13.54 -16.65
CA ALA A 127 -33.68 12.36 -17.49
C ALA A 127 -35.07 11.70 -17.64
N LYS A 128 -35.88 11.71 -16.58
CA LYS A 128 -37.25 11.19 -16.63
C LYS A 128 -38.20 12.08 -17.44
N GLN A 129 -37.98 13.40 -17.45
CA GLN A 129 -38.82 14.34 -18.19
C GLN A 129 -38.51 14.37 -19.69
N HIS A 130 -37.23 14.28 -20.06
CA HIS A 130 -36.77 14.43 -21.44
C HIS A 130 -36.39 13.13 -22.14
N ASP A 131 -36.37 12.01 -21.43
CA ASP A 131 -35.89 10.70 -21.91
C ASP A 131 -34.44 10.74 -22.44
N ARG A 132 -33.63 11.66 -21.90
CA ARG A 132 -32.21 11.86 -22.22
C ARG A 132 -31.47 12.56 -21.09
N MET A 133 -30.15 12.43 -21.06
CA MET A 133 -29.30 13.29 -20.21
C MET A 133 -29.20 14.71 -20.81
N PRO A 134 -28.82 15.72 -19.99
CA PRO A 134 -28.42 17.03 -20.50
C PRO A 134 -27.34 16.90 -21.58
N LYS A 135 -27.44 17.73 -22.61
CA LYS A 135 -26.45 17.77 -23.70
C LYS A 135 -25.12 18.34 -23.18
N PRO A 136 -23.97 17.87 -23.70
CA PRO A 136 -22.66 18.38 -23.32
C PRO A 136 -22.60 19.91 -23.43
N TRP A 137 -22.23 20.57 -22.32
CA TRP A 137 -22.01 22.03 -22.26
C TRP A 137 -23.21 22.90 -22.73
N ASN A 138 -24.42 22.36 -22.74
CA ASN A 138 -25.61 23.10 -23.17
C ASN A 138 -26.13 24.01 -22.04
N LYS A 139 -26.19 25.32 -22.30
CA LYS A 139 -26.62 26.33 -21.32
C LYS A 139 -28.09 26.22 -20.95
N SER A 140 -28.96 25.91 -21.91
CA SER A 140 -30.41 25.79 -21.68
C SER A 140 -30.72 24.60 -20.76
N ASP A 141 -30.14 23.43 -21.06
CA ASP A 141 -30.32 22.24 -20.22
C ASP A 141 -29.74 22.46 -18.81
N ALA A 142 -28.64 23.22 -18.66
CA ALA A 142 -28.06 23.55 -17.37
C ALA A 142 -28.92 24.51 -16.54
N GLU A 143 -29.57 25.49 -17.16
CA GLU A 143 -30.54 26.38 -16.50
C GLU A 143 -31.79 25.61 -16.04
N GLU A 144 -32.26 24.67 -16.87
CA GLU A 144 -33.37 23.79 -16.51
C GLU A 144 -33.03 22.87 -15.35
N LEU A 145 -31.86 22.22 -15.37
CA LEU A 145 -31.39 21.37 -14.27
C LEU A 145 -31.28 22.17 -12.96
N LEU A 146 -30.80 23.42 -13.02
CA LEU A 146 -30.74 24.30 -11.86
C LEU A 146 -32.14 24.64 -11.32
N SER A 147 -33.13 24.87 -12.20
CA SER A 147 -34.52 25.09 -11.81
C SER A 147 -35.11 23.87 -11.08
N ILE A 148 -34.86 22.67 -11.63
CA ILE A 148 -35.27 21.40 -11.00
C ILE A 148 -34.59 21.24 -9.63
N ALA A 149 -33.29 21.51 -9.53
CA ALA A 149 -32.55 21.43 -8.26
C ALA A 149 -33.10 22.41 -7.20
N LYS A 150 -33.43 23.65 -7.60
CA LYS A 150 -34.09 24.64 -6.73
C LYS A 150 -35.45 24.16 -6.24
N SER A 151 -36.24 23.54 -7.12
CA SER A 151 -37.53 22.94 -6.77
C SER A 151 -37.36 21.80 -5.76
N ILE A 152 -36.44 20.87 -6.01
CA ILE A 152 -36.15 19.75 -5.09
C ILE A 152 -35.70 20.29 -3.72
N ASN A 153 -34.76 21.23 -3.68
CA ASN A 153 -34.27 21.81 -2.43
C ASN A 153 -35.37 22.51 -1.62
N SER A 154 -36.36 23.11 -2.29
CA SER A 154 -37.51 23.72 -1.62
C SER A 154 -38.44 22.69 -0.94
N CYS A 155 -38.50 21.47 -1.47
CA CYS A 155 -39.28 20.37 -0.91
C CYS A 155 -38.54 19.56 0.16
N LEU A 156 -37.22 19.66 0.22
CA LEU A 156 -36.39 18.97 1.22
C LEU A 156 -36.45 19.67 2.58
N SER A 157 -36.19 18.89 3.64
CA SER A 157 -36.09 19.35 5.02
C SER A 157 -34.93 18.65 5.73
N GLY A 158 -34.56 19.12 6.93
CA GLY A 158 -33.50 18.50 7.72
C GLY A 158 -32.11 18.62 7.08
N SER A 159 -31.29 17.58 7.23
CA SER A 159 -29.88 17.56 6.79
C SER A 159 -29.69 17.50 5.26
N ALA A 160 -30.72 17.11 4.50
CA ALA A 160 -30.65 17.11 3.04
C ALA A 160 -30.80 18.52 2.44
N LYS A 161 -31.49 19.43 3.14
CA LYS A 161 -31.74 20.78 2.65
C LYS A 161 -30.47 21.63 2.70
N GLN A 162 -30.15 22.30 1.61
CA GLN A 162 -29.05 23.26 1.55
C GLN A 162 -29.60 24.68 1.68
N GLU A 163 -28.98 25.52 2.51
CA GLU A 163 -29.38 26.92 2.68
C GLU A 163 -29.19 27.72 1.39
N GLN A 164 -28.04 27.53 0.76
CA GLN A 164 -27.69 28.13 -0.52
C GLN A 164 -27.22 27.04 -1.49
N LEU A 165 -27.73 27.09 -2.72
CA LEU A 165 -27.28 26.21 -3.79
C LEU A 165 -26.11 26.83 -4.53
N ASP A 166 -25.06 26.04 -4.77
CA ASP A 166 -23.98 26.43 -5.67
C ASP A 166 -24.43 26.24 -7.12
N GLU A 167 -24.89 27.34 -7.72
CA GLU A 167 -25.35 27.34 -9.11
C GLU A 167 -24.25 26.97 -10.10
N THR A 168 -22.99 27.31 -9.80
CA THR A 168 -21.86 27.03 -10.70
C THR A 168 -21.56 25.55 -10.71
N LEU A 169 -21.54 24.92 -9.54
CA LEU A 169 -21.35 23.47 -9.38
C LEU A 169 -22.47 22.67 -10.07
N LEU A 170 -23.73 23.05 -9.86
CA LEU A 170 -24.88 22.36 -10.48
C LEU A 170 -24.89 22.52 -12.00
N LYS A 171 -24.54 23.70 -12.53
CA LYS A 171 -24.38 23.90 -13.98
C LYS A 171 -23.25 23.04 -14.54
N LYS A 172 -22.09 22.97 -13.85
CA LYS A 172 -20.99 22.09 -14.24
C LYS A 172 -21.40 20.62 -14.28
N LEU A 173 -22.18 20.16 -13.28
CA LEU A 173 -22.73 18.81 -13.28
C LEU A 173 -23.58 18.54 -14.54
N SER A 174 -24.43 19.50 -14.94
CA SER A 174 -25.19 19.39 -16.19
C SER A 174 -24.27 19.27 -17.41
N TYR A 175 -23.27 20.17 -17.51
CA TYR A 175 -22.35 20.22 -18.66
C TYR A 175 -21.58 18.92 -18.90
N VAL A 176 -21.20 18.21 -17.82
CA VAL A 176 -20.42 16.97 -17.90
C VAL A 176 -21.25 15.70 -17.74
N SER A 177 -22.58 15.81 -17.62
CA SER A 177 -23.45 14.67 -17.29
C SER A 177 -23.54 13.59 -18.38
N ALA A 178 -23.28 13.96 -19.63
CA ALA A 178 -23.15 13.02 -20.75
C ALA A 178 -21.75 12.39 -20.84
N GLY A 179 -20.84 12.75 -19.93
CA GLY A 179 -19.48 12.25 -19.89
C GLY A 179 -19.37 10.84 -19.34
N ASP A 180 -18.46 10.06 -19.93
CA ASP A 180 -18.11 8.71 -19.48
C ASP A 180 -16.57 8.57 -19.48
N LEU A 181 -15.97 8.67 -18.29
CA LEU A 181 -14.52 8.76 -18.13
C LEU A 181 -13.96 7.48 -17.48
N ALA A 182 -13.07 6.80 -18.21
CA ALA A 182 -12.44 5.58 -17.72
C ALA A 182 -11.73 5.73 -16.35
N PRO A 183 -11.02 6.84 -16.04
CA PRO A 183 -10.45 7.04 -14.70
C PRO A 183 -11.48 7.12 -13.57
N ILE A 184 -12.61 7.81 -13.79
CA ILE A 184 -13.70 7.91 -12.80
C ILE A 184 -14.36 6.55 -12.60
N ASN A 185 -14.59 5.82 -13.69
CA ASN A 185 -15.12 4.45 -13.64
C ASN A 185 -14.18 3.50 -12.91
N ALA A 186 -12.87 3.61 -13.12
CA ALA A 186 -11.88 2.78 -12.41
C ALA A 186 -11.86 3.10 -10.90
N PHE A 187 -11.91 4.38 -10.54
CA PHE A 187 -11.92 4.82 -9.14
C PHE A 187 -13.20 4.38 -8.42
N ILE A 188 -14.38 4.77 -8.92
CA ILE A 188 -15.67 4.41 -8.32
C ILE A 188 -15.90 2.90 -8.40
N GLY A 189 -15.52 2.26 -9.50
CA GLY A 189 -15.63 0.80 -9.69
C GLY A 189 -14.79 0.02 -8.69
N GLY A 190 -13.56 0.47 -8.39
CA GLY A 190 -12.72 -0.12 -7.35
C GLY A 190 -13.33 0.02 -5.96
N LEU A 191 -13.85 1.19 -5.61
CA LEU A 191 -14.54 1.42 -4.34
C LEU A 191 -15.81 0.57 -4.21
N ALA A 192 -16.66 0.57 -5.24
CA ALA A 192 -17.90 -0.20 -5.25
C ALA A 192 -17.64 -1.72 -5.17
N ALA A 193 -16.64 -2.23 -5.90
CA ALA A 193 -16.23 -3.63 -5.79
C ALA A 193 -15.75 -3.96 -4.36
N GLN A 194 -15.00 -3.06 -3.73
CA GLN A 194 -14.59 -3.23 -2.34
C GLN A 194 -15.79 -3.23 -1.38
N GLU A 195 -16.80 -2.38 -1.58
CA GLU A 195 -18.04 -2.39 -0.77
C GLU A 195 -18.83 -3.71 -0.93
N VAL A 196 -18.86 -4.30 -2.14
CA VAL A 196 -19.45 -5.63 -2.34
C VAL A 196 -18.71 -6.68 -1.50
N MET A 197 -17.37 -6.62 -1.47
CA MET A 197 -16.57 -7.52 -0.63
C MET A 197 -16.85 -7.31 0.86
N LYS A 198 -17.02 -6.07 1.31
CA LYS A 198 -17.36 -5.78 2.72
C LYS A 198 -18.73 -6.37 3.08
N ALA A 199 -19.71 -6.21 2.20
CA ALA A 199 -21.07 -6.69 2.42
C ALA A 199 -21.17 -8.22 2.57
N CYS A 200 -20.43 -8.98 1.74
CA CYS A 200 -20.49 -10.44 1.78
C CYS A 200 -19.52 -11.10 2.79
N THR A 201 -18.55 -10.35 3.32
CA THR A 201 -17.55 -10.90 4.27
C THR A 201 -17.69 -10.37 5.70
N GLY A 202 -18.39 -9.25 5.90
CA GLY A 202 -18.42 -8.55 7.20
C GLY A 202 -17.07 -7.98 7.63
N LYS A 203 -16.12 -7.83 6.69
CA LYS A 203 -14.76 -7.35 6.95
C LYS A 203 -14.58 -5.92 6.47
N PHE A 204 -13.95 -5.09 7.31
CA PHE A 204 -13.78 -3.63 7.14
C PHE A 204 -15.06 -2.81 7.35
N MET A 205 -14.87 -1.52 7.64
CA MET A 205 -15.97 -0.58 7.78
C MET A 205 -16.55 -0.23 6.40
N PRO A 206 -17.85 -0.47 6.15
CA PRO A 206 -18.53 -0.04 4.93
C PRO A 206 -18.73 1.48 4.88
N ILE A 207 -19.02 2.00 3.69
CA ILE A 207 -19.48 3.38 3.52
C ILE A 207 -20.88 3.51 4.15
N VAL A 208 -21.08 4.50 5.01
CA VAL A 208 -22.36 4.78 5.68
C VAL A 208 -22.73 6.24 5.46
N GLN A 209 -23.59 6.60 4.50
CA GLN A 209 -24.11 5.75 3.41
C GLN A 209 -23.85 6.35 2.03
N TRP A 210 -23.64 7.66 1.94
CA TRP A 210 -23.45 8.37 0.69
C TRP A 210 -22.01 8.81 0.53
N LEU A 211 -21.40 8.47 -0.61
CA LEU A 211 -20.09 8.95 -1.01
C LEU A 211 -20.25 9.71 -2.33
N TYR A 212 -19.94 11.00 -2.29
CA TYR A 212 -19.86 11.85 -3.48
C TYR A 212 -18.40 12.19 -3.75
N PHE A 213 -18.01 12.14 -5.00
CA PHE A 213 -16.67 12.46 -5.46
C PHE A 213 -16.76 13.28 -6.73
N ASP A 214 -15.87 14.26 -6.87
CA ASP A 214 -15.68 15.02 -8.09
C ASP A 214 -14.19 15.29 -8.31
N ALA A 215 -13.81 15.39 -9.59
CA ALA A 215 -12.49 15.81 -10.02
C ALA A 215 -12.64 17.02 -10.97
N LEU A 216 -13.37 18.05 -10.52
CA LEU A 216 -13.64 19.24 -11.35
C LEU A 216 -12.38 20.03 -11.71
N GLU A 217 -11.30 19.84 -10.97
CA GLU A 217 -9.98 20.43 -11.22
C GLU A 217 -9.33 19.86 -12.49
N CYS A 218 -9.87 18.78 -13.06
CA CYS A 218 -9.44 18.25 -14.37
C CYS A 218 -10.07 19.00 -15.56
N LEU A 219 -11.08 19.86 -15.34
CA LEU A 219 -11.73 20.57 -16.43
C LEU A 219 -10.80 21.65 -17.02
N PRO A 220 -10.88 21.90 -18.35
CA PRO A 220 -10.08 22.95 -18.97
C PRO A 220 -10.45 24.34 -18.43
N GLU A 221 -9.44 25.12 -18.04
CA GLU A 221 -9.62 26.49 -17.54
C GLU A 221 -9.68 27.53 -18.68
N ALA A 222 -9.01 27.27 -19.80
CA ALA A 222 -8.95 28.20 -20.93
C ALA A 222 -10.26 28.19 -21.73
N GLU A 223 -10.86 29.36 -21.97
CA GLU A 223 -12.13 29.50 -22.70
C GLU A 223 -12.10 28.84 -24.09
N GLU A 224 -10.98 28.92 -24.80
CA GLU A 224 -10.81 28.30 -26.12
C GLU A 224 -10.79 26.76 -26.10
N SER A 225 -10.65 26.17 -24.91
CA SER A 225 -10.62 24.72 -24.68
C SER A 225 -11.93 24.20 -24.10
N ILE A 226 -12.92 25.07 -23.88
CA ILE A 226 -14.25 24.66 -23.44
C ILE A 226 -14.93 23.88 -24.57
N PRO A 227 -15.41 22.65 -24.32
CA PRO A 227 -16.08 21.84 -25.32
C PRO A 227 -17.41 22.43 -25.78
N THR A 228 -17.83 22.03 -26.98
CA THR A 228 -19.12 22.37 -27.58
C THR A 228 -19.89 21.10 -27.97
N GLU A 229 -21.19 21.22 -28.18
CA GLU A 229 -22.04 20.09 -28.63
C GLU A 229 -21.52 19.49 -29.95
N GLU A 230 -20.91 20.29 -30.82
CA GLU A 230 -20.39 19.89 -32.14
C GLU A 230 -19.09 19.09 -32.09
N ASP A 231 -18.42 19.02 -30.92
CA ASP A 231 -17.17 18.27 -30.76
C ASP A 231 -17.37 16.75 -30.79
N CYS A 232 -18.56 16.27 -30.40
CA CYS A 232 -18.88 14.84 -30.39
C CYS A 232 -19.22 14.37 -31.81
N ARG A 233 -18.35 13.57 -32.43
CA ARG A 233 -18.41 13.21 -33.86
C ARG A 233 -18.66 11.71 -34.09
N ASN A 234 -19.43 11.07 -33.22
CA ASN A 234 -19.71 9.63 -33.25
C ASN A 234 -18.41 8.80 -33.23
N SER A 235 -17.49 9.19 -32.35
CA SER A 235 -16.23 8.48 -32.11
C SER A 235 -16.33 7.60 -30.87
N ARG A 236 -15.41 6.64 -30.73
CA ARG A 236 -15.28 5.85 -29.49
C ARG A 236 -14.93 6.68 -28.25
N TYR A 237 -14.51 7.93 -28.43
CA TYR A 237 -14.08 8.84 -27.38
C TYR A 237 -15.16 9.87 -27.01
N ASP A 238 -16.37 9.78 -27.56
CA ASP A 238 -17.41 10.79 -27.35
C ASP A 238 -17.75 11.00 -25.87
N GLY A 239 -17.74 9.94 -25.05
CA GLY A 239 -17.90 10.07 -23.60
C GLY A 239 -16.81 10.90 -22.92
N GLN A 240 -15.58 10.89 -23.44
CA GLN A 240 -14.48 11.72 -22.94
C GLN A 240 -14.49 13.12 -23.56
N ILE A 241 -14.77 13.22 -24.85
CA ILE A 241 -14.88 14.48 -25.59
C ILE A 241 -16.02 15.35 -25.04
N ALA A 242 -17.13 14.76 -24.59
CA ALA A 242 -18.22 15.48 -23.93
C ALA A 242 -17.75 16.28 -22.69
N VAL A 243 -16.64 15.88 -22.06
CA VAL A 243 -16.07 16.54 -20.87
C VAL A 243 -14.90 17.45 -21.21
N PHE A 244 -13.96 16.97 -22.04
CA PHE A 244 -12.68 17.65 -22.30
C PHE A 244 -12.54 18.26 -23.70
N GLY A 245 -13.42 17.89 -24.64
CA GLY A 245 -13.42 18.41 -26.00
C GLY A 245 -12.43 17.74 -26.94
N SER A 246 -12.64 17.96 -28.24
CA SER A 246 -11.89 17.32 -29.31
C SER A 246 -10.40 17.71 -29.33
N LYS A 247 -10.09 18.97 -28.97
CA LYS A 247 -8.72 19.49 -28.90
C LYS A 247 -7.85 18.76 -27.87
N ILE A 248 -8.41 18.46 -26.69
CA ILE A 248 -7.68 17.69 -25.67
C ILE A 248 -7.54 16.24 -26.12
N GLN A 249 -8.56 15.65 -26.75
CA GLN A 249 -8.45 14.31 -27.33
C GLN A 249 -7.31 14.22 -28.35
N GLU A 250 -7.15 15.22 -29.21
CA GLU A 250 -6.03 15.28 -30.16
C GLU A 250 -4.68 15.38 -29.44
N LYS A 251 -4.57 16.22 -28.41
CA LYS A 251 -3.34 16.32 -27.59
C LYS A 251 -2.97 14.99 -26.95
N LEU A 252 -3.94 14.27 -26.37
CA LEU A 252 -3.77 12.95 -25.77
C LEU A 252 -3.26 11.93 -26.79
N SER A 253 -3.81 11.97 -28.01
CA SER A 253 -3.43 11.03 -29.08
C SER A 253 -1.96 11.13 -29.49
N LYS A 254 -1.34 12.31 -29.34
CA LYS A 254 0.05 12.58 -29.73
C LYS A 254 1.05 12.41 -28.58
N GLN A 255 0.60 12.05 -27.38
CA GLN A 255 1.48 11.95 -26.22
C GLN A 255 2.45 10.77 -26.34
N ARG A 256 3.66 10.97 -25.81
CA ARG A 256 4.71 9.95 -25.66
C ARG A 256 5.00 9.69 -24.19
N TYR A 257 4.56 8.54 -23.68
CA TYR A 257 4.66 8.20 -22.25
C TYR A 257 5.52 6.97 -22.01
N PHE A 258 6.35 7.03 -20.97
CA PHE A 258 7.09 5.89 -20.47
C PHE A 258 6.44 5.33 -19.21
N LEU A 259 5.99 4.08 -19.26
CA LEU A 259 5.42 3.34 -18.15
C LEU A 259 6.45 2.37 -17.56
N VAL A 260 6.81 2.58 -16.31
CA VAL A 260 7.80 1.75 -15.61
C VAL A 260 7.09 0.75 -14.69
N GLY A 261 7.02 -0.50 -15.13
CA GLY A 261 6.32 -1.59 -14.47
C GLY A 261 5.02 -1.98 -15.18
N ALA A 262 4.83 -3.28 -15.39
CA ALA A 262 3.64 -3.91 -15.96
C ALA A 262 2.92 -4.81 -14.94
N GLY A 263 3.07 -4.49 -13.66
CA GLY A 263 2.38 -5.14 -12.54
C GLY A 263 0.90 -4.75 -12.42
N ALA A 264 0.36 -4.78 -11.19
CA ALA A 264 -1.06 -4.48 -10.92
C ALA A 264 -1.45 -3.06 -11.37
N ILE A 265 -0.70 -2.06 -10.92
CA ILE A 265 -0.88 -0.66 -11.31
C ILE A 265 -0.63 -0.49 -12.82
N GLY A 266 0.40 -1.13 -13.37
CA GLY A 266 0.74 -1.06 -14.79
C GLY A 266 -0.39 -1.55 -15.70
N CYS A 267 -1.04 -2.66 -15.34
CA CYS A 267 -2.19 -3.19 -16.08
C CYS A 267 -3.38 -2.20 -16.09
N GLU A 268 -3.70 -1.59 -14.95
CA GLU A 268 -4.77 -0.59 -14.83
C GLU A 268 -4.44 0.70 -15.59
N LEU A 269 -3.20 1.18 -15.50
CA LEU A 269 -2.71 2.34 -16.26
C LEU A 269 -2.81 2.11 -17.76
N LEU A 270 -2.34 0.96 -18.27
CA LEU A 270 -2.40 0.66 -19.70
C LEU A 270 -3.84 0.55 -20.21
N LYS A 271 -4.74 -0.07 -19.44
CA LYS A 271 -6.17 -0.10 -19.76
C LYS A 271 -6.73 1.34 -19.82
N ASN A 272 -6.40 2.18 -18.85
CA ASN A 272 -6.82 3.58 -18.84
C ASN A 272 -6.22 4.36 -20.02
N PHE A 273 -4.94 4.21 -20.35
CA PHE A 273 -4.30 4.84 -21.53
C PHE A 273 -5.02 4.46 -22.82
N ALA A 274 -5.39 3.19 -22.97
CA ALA A 274 -6.13 2.70 -24.12
C ALA A 274 -7.52 3.33 -24.25
N MET A 275 -8.26 3.45 -23.14
CA MET A 275 -9.60 4.03 -23.13
C MET A 275 -9.58 5.56 -23.28
N ILE A 276 -8.57 6.23 -22.71
CA ILE A 276 -8.34 7.66 -22.85
C ILE A 276 -7.93 8.01 -24.30
N GLY A 277 -7.34 7.06 -25.02
CA GLY A 277 -6.80 7.30 -26.36
C GLY A 277 -5.43 7.99 -26.33
N LEU A 278 -4.67 7.77 -25.26
CA LEU A 278 -3.28 8.20 -25.18
C LEU A 278 -2.47 7.50 -26.28
N ALA A 279 -1.57 8.21 -26.95
CA ALA A 279 -0.69 7.64 -27.98
C ALA A 279 -1.42 6.92 -29.15
N CYS A 280 -2.66 7.31 -29.43
CA CYS A 280 -3.46 6.71 -30.52
C CYS A 280 -3.37 7.47 -31.85
N GLY A 281 -2.63 8.57 -31.88
CA GLY A 281 -2.43 9.44 -33.04
C GLY A 281 -1.02 9.34 -33.59
N GLU A 282 -0.79 9.97 -34.73
CA GLU A 282 0.54 10.06 -35.33
C GLU A 282 1.53 10.78 -34.39
N GLY A 283 2.70 10.19 -34.19
CA GLY A 283 3.74 10.70 -33.28
C GLY A 283 3.54 10.33 -31.81
N GLY A 284 2.40 9.76 -31.42
CA GLY A 284 2.19 9.24 -30.06
C GLY A 284 2.79 7.85 -29.86
N GLU A 285 3.29 7.58 -28.65
CA GLU A 285 3.86 6.27 -28.29
C GLU A 285 3.78 5.99 -26.77
N VAL A 286 3.40 4.76 -26.39
CA VAL A 286 3.59 4.25 -25.03
C VAL A 286 4.72 3.24 -25.02
N ILE A 287 5.72 3.45 -24.19
CA ILE A 287 6.77 2.46 -23.95
C ILE A 287 6.53 1.89 -22.56
N VAL A 288 6.32 0.58 -22.45
CA VAL A 288 6.16 -0.10 -21.16
C VAL A 288 7.36 -1.01 -20.93
N THR A 289 8.01 -0.92 -19.77
CA THR A 289 9.11 -1.82 -19.42
C THR A 289 8.85 -2.57 -18.13
N ASP A 290 9.17 -3.86 -18.13
CA ASP A 290 9.13 -4.73 -16.96
C ASP A 290 10.05 -5.93 -17.20
N MET A 291 10.93 -6.25 -16.25
CA MET A 291 11.85 -7.38 -16.37
C MET A 291 11.23 -8.72 -15.95
N ASP A 292 10.07 -8.69 -15.32
CA ASP A 292 9.48 -9.89 -14.75
C ASP A 292 8.67 -10.69 -15.76
N THR A 293 8.67 -12.00 -15.56
CA THR A 293 7.70 -12.92 -16.16
C THR A 293 6.40 -12.98 -15.36
N ILE A 294 5.33 -13.42 -16.00
CA ILE A 294 4.02 -13.59 -15.38
C ILE A 294 4.02 -14.85 -14.49
N GLU A 295 3.58 -14.69 -13.25
CA GLU A 295 3.36 -15.79 -12.30
C GLU A 295 1.86 -16.03 -12.03
N LYS A 296 1.52 -17.23 -11.55
CA LYS A 296 0.13 -17.57 -11.17
C LYS A 296 -0.45 -16.62 -10.13
N SER A 297 0.37 -16.17 -9.17
CA SER A 297 -0.03 -15.24 -8.09
C SER A 297 -0.42 -13.85 -8.62
N ASN A 298 0.07 -13.48 -9.81
CA ASN A 298 -0.17 -12.19 -10.43
C ASN A 298 -1.59 -12.06 -10.98
N LEU A 299 -2.16 -13.16 -11.48
CA LEU A 299 -3.46 -13.21 -12.17
C LEU A 299 -4.64 -12.71 -11.32
N ASN A 300 -4.50 -12.70 -9.99
CA ASN A 300 -5.52 -12.18 -9.09
C ASN A 300 -5.74 -10.65 -9.21
N ARG A 301 -4.72 -9.90 -9.68
CA ARG A 301 -4.75 -8.43 -9.72
C ARG A 301 -4.14 -7.81 -10.98
N GLN A 302 -3.65 -8.63 -11.90
CA GLN A 302 -3.05 -8.20 -13.18
C GLN A 302 -3.90 -8.76 -14.32
N PHE A 303 -5.09 -8.18 -14.48
CA PHE A 303 -6.18 -8.73 -15.30
C PHE A 303 -5.90 -8.71 -16.82
N LEU A 304 -4.82 -8.07 -17.29
CA LEU A 304 -4.38 -8.18 -18.68
C LEU A 304 -3.80 -9.57 -19.00
N PHE A 305 -3.42 -10.34 -17.99
CA PHE A 305 -2.80 -11.65 -18.14
C PHE A 305 -3.82 -12.79 -17.98
N ARG A 306 -3.51 -13.94 -18.58
CA ARG A 306 -4.31 -15.17 -18.47
C ARG A 306 -3.45 -16.31 -17.95
N SER A 307 -4.11 -17.40 -17.56
CA SER A 307 -3.42 -18.60 -17.05
C SER A 307 -2.44 -19.21 -18.06
N TRP A 308 -2.70 -19.05 -19.36
CA TRP A 308 -1.82 -19.50 -20.44
C TRP A 308 -0.68 -18.51 -20.78
N ASP A 309 -0.61 -17.37 -20.09
CA ASP A 309 0.47 -16.39 -20.25
C ASP A 309 1.56 -16.54 -19.18
N VAL A 310 1.39 -17.46 -18.22
CA VAL A 310 2.42 -17.76 -17.21
C VAL A 310 3.76 -18.07 -17.91
N THR A 311 4.85 -17.57 -17.33
CA THR A 311 6.23 -17.54 -17.87
C THR A 311 6.49 -16.62 -19.06
N LYS A 312 5.49 -15.93 -19.63
CA LYS A 312 5.72 -14.88 -20.62
C LYS A 312 6.09 -13.56 -19.94
N MET A 313 6.72 -12.65 -20.68
CA MET A 313 7.09 -11.33 -20.19
C MET A 313 5.84 -10.47 -19.96
N LYS A 314 5.79 -9.78 -18.81
CA LYS A 314 4.64 -8.93 -18.45
C LYS A 314 4.41 -7.80 -19.45
N SER A 315 5.47 -7.07 -19.81
CA SER A 315 5.40 -5.89 -20.68
C SER A 315 4.87 -6.20 -22.08
N GLU A 316 5.42 -7.21 -22.75
CA GLU A 316 4.98 -7.63 -24.09
C GLU A 316 3.55 -8.16 -24.09
N THR A 317 3.20 -8.99 -23.10
CA THR A 317 1.85 -9.56 -22.97
C THR A 317 0.82 -8.46 -22.71
N ALA A 318 1.14 -7.50 -21.84
CA ALA A 318 0.28 -6.36 -21.54
C ALA A 318 0.08 -5.47 -22.78
N ALA A 319 1.16 -5.18 -23.51
CA ALA A 319 1.09 -4.42 -24.76
C ALA A 319 0.19 -5.11 -25.81
N ALA A 320 0.30 -6.44 -25.95
CA ALA A 320 -0.56 -7.20 -26.85
C ALA A 320 -2.04 -7.18 -26.42
N ALA A 321 -2.33 -7.33 -25.13
CA ALA A 321 -3.69 -7.27 -24.61
C ALA A 321 -4.33 -5.88 -24.82
N VAL A 322 -3.57 -4.81 -24.61
CA VAL A 322 -4.04 -3.43 -24.74
C VAL A 322 -4.31 -3.05 -26.19
N LYS A 323 -3.49 -3.54 -27.14
CA LYS A 323 -3.76 -3.41 -28.58
C LYS A 323 -5.08 -4.05 -29.00
N GLN A 324 -5.61 -5.04 -28.27
CA GLN A 324 -6.94 -5.59 -28.53
C GLN A 324 -8.06 -4.69 -27.97
N MET A 325 -7.82 -3.98 -26.87
CA MET A 325 -8.79 -3.02 -26.31
C MET A 325 -8.91 -1.77 -27.19
N ASN A 326 -7.78 -1.32 -27.73
CA ASN A 326 -7.74 -0.22 -28.69
C ASN A 326 -6.68 -0.44 -29.76
N HIS A 327 -7.11 -0.77 -30.98
CA HIS A 327 -6.21 -1.03 -32.11
C HIS A 327 -5.41 0.20 -32.56
N GLN A 328 -5.82 1.41 -32.17
CA GLN A 328 -5.12 2.65 -32.54
C GLN A 328 -3.93 2.95 -31.64
N ILE A 329 -3.81 2.30 -30.47
CA ILE A 329 -2.73 2.62 -29.53
C ILE A 329 -1.37 2.16 -30.07
N HIS A 330 -0.41 3.08 -30.12
CA HIS A 330 0.98 2.77 -30.40
C HIS A 330 1.68 2.41 -29.08
N ILE A 331 2.00 1.13 -28.91
CA ILE A 331 2.64 0.63 -27.69
C ILE A 331 3.74 -0.39 -27.99
N THR A 332 4.86 -0.24 -27.27
CA THR A 332 6.07 -1.06 -27.35
C THR A 332 6.41 -1.61 -25.96
N GLY A 333 6.63 -2.92 -25.87
CA GLY A 333 7.01 -3.61 -24.63
C GLY A 333 8.51 -3.87 -24.56
N HIS A 334 9.18 -3.35 -23.53
CA HIS A 334 10.59 -3.58 -23.21
C HIS A 334 10.72 -4.53 -22.02
N GLN A 335 11.85 -5.23 -21.93
CA GLN A 335 12.11 -6.25 -20.89
C GLN A 335 13.21 -5.80 -19.90
N ASN A 336 13.53 -4.51 -19.89
CA ASN A 336 14.70 -4.00 -19.19
C ASN A 336 14.33 -3.60 -17.76
N ARG A 337 15.13 -4.03 -16.78
CA ARG A 337 15.05 -3.52 -15.42
C ARG A 337 15.58 -2.10 -15.38
N VAL A 338 14.70 -1.14 -15.15
CA VAL A 338 15.08 0.27 -15.02
C VAL A 338 16.07 0.45 -13.86
N GLY A 339 17.16 1.12 -14.15
CA GLY A 339 18.26 1.38 -13.23
C GLY A 339 19.54 1.77 -13.98
N PRO A 340 20.64 2.05 -13.25
CA PRO A 340 21.90 2.54 -13.84
C PRO A 340 22.42 1.66 -14.99
N ASP A 341 22.25 0.34 -14.90
CA ASP A 341 22.74 -0.61 -15.91
C ASP A 341 22.02 -0.52 -17.27
N THR A 342 20.88 0.17 -17.32
CA THR A 342 20.04 0.30 -18.52
C THR A 342 20.00 1.71 -19.12
N GLU A 343 20.83 2.62 -18.63
CA GLU A 343 20.92 3.99 -19.16
C GLU A 343 21.39 4.06 -20.61
N ARG A 344 22.06 3.01 -21.12
CA ARG A 344 22.38 2.91 -22.56
C ARG A 344 21.16 2.65 -23.44
N VAL A 345 20.08 2.13 -22.88
CA VAL A 345 18.80 1.89 -23.57
C VAL A 345 17.88 3.10 -23.38
N TYR A 346 17.89 3.67 -22.17
CA TYR A 346 17.10 4.82 -21.76
C TYR A 346 17.99 6.06 -21.61
N ASP A 347 18.63 6.42 -22.72
CA ASP A 347 19.60 7.51 -22.83
C ASP A 347 18.92 8.89 -22.92
N ASP A 348 19.71 9.91 -23.24
CA ASP A 348 19.25 11.30 -23.36
C ASP A 348 18.17 11.43 -24.43
N ASP A 349 18.39 10.86 -25.63
CA ASP A 349 17.45 10.92 -26.76
C ASP A 349 16.11 10.26 -26.40
N PHE A 350 16.15 9.13 -25.67
CA PHE A 350 14.94 8.48 -25.16
C PHE A 350 14.13 9.42 -24.27
N PHE A 351 14.76 9.99 -23.23
CA PHE A 351 14.05 10.84 -22.28
C PHE A 351 13.62 12.16 -22.92
N GLU A 352 14.43 12.79 -23.75
CA GLU A 352 14.08 14.05 -24.42
C GLU A 352 12.80 13.93 -25.25
N GLY A 353 12.60 12.78 -25.89
CA GLY A 353 11.41 12.48 -26.70
C GLY A 353 10.12 12.23 -25.93
N LEU A 354 10.14 12.12 -24.59
CA LEU A 354 8.95 11.85 -23.79
C LEU A 354 8.18 13.12 -23.41
N ASP A 355 6.87 13.00 -23.26
CA ASP A 355 6.00 14.01 -22.65
C ASP A 355 5.81 13.78 -21.14
N GLY A 356 5.98 12.55 -20.67
CA GLY A 356 5.87 12.22 -19.25
C GLY A 356 6.21 10.77 -18.93
N VAL A 357 6.29 10.49 -17.63
CA VAL A 357 6.58 9.17 -17.07
C VAL A 357 5.47 8.78 -16.08
N ALA A 358 5.08 7.51 -16.08
CA ALA A 358 4.20 6.94 -15.07
C ALA A 358 4.88 5.74 -14.40
N ASN A 359 4.95 5.76 -13.07
CA ASN A 359 5.51 4.67 -12.28
C ASN A 359 4.41 3.68 -11.86
N ALA A 360 4.74 2.40 -11.97
CA ALA A 360 3.96 1.25 -11.50
C ALA A 360 4.87 0.26 -10.78
N LEU A 361 5.73 0.79 -9.90
CA LEU A 361 6.84 0.10 -9.23
C LEU A 361 6.41 -0.50 -7.88
N ASP A 362 7.21 -1.43 -7.34
CA ASP A 362 6.96 -2.11 -6.07
C ASP A 362 8.03 -1.88 -5.00
N ASN A 363 9.12 -1.19 -5.34
CA ASN A 363 10.23 -0.88 -4.43
C ASN A 363 10.59 0.62 -4.46
N VAL A 364 11.16 1.11 -3.36
CA VAL A 364 11.51 2.54 -3.19
C VAL A 364 12.72 2.92 -4.03
N ASP A 365 13.70 2.02 -4.20
CA ASP A 365 14.93 2.31 -4.95
C ASP A 365 14.66 2.68 -6.41
N ALA A 366 13.80 1.92 -7.09
CA ALA A 366 13.41 2.21 -8.47
C ALA A 366 12.60 3.51 -8.58
N ARG A 367 11.75 3.82 -7.59
CA ARG A 367 11.01 5.09 -7.53
C ARG A 367 11.97 6.27 -7.43
N MET A 368 12.92 6.19 -6.49
CA MET A 368 13.96 7.20 -6.29
C MET A 368 14.87 7.35 -7.52
N TYR A 369 15.17 6.26 -8.22
CA TYR A 369 15.90 6.33 -9.49
C TYR A 369 15.11 7.08 -10.57
N MET A 370 13.83 6.74 -10.77
CA MET A 370 13.00 7.39 -11.79
C MET A 370 12.71 8.85 -11.46
N ASP A 371 12.53 9.19 -10.19
CA ASP A 371 12.41 10.58 -9.73
C ASP A 371 13.63 11.41 -10.14
N ARG A 372 14.85 10.92 -9.83
CA ARG A 372 16.10 11.60 -10.23
C ARG A 372 16.22 11.79 -11.74
N ARG A 373 15.88 10.78 -12.54
CA ARG A 373 15.89 10.88 -14.02
C ARG A 373 14.87 11.93 -14.49
N CYS A 374 13.64 11.91 -13.96
CA CYS A 374 12.59 12.85 -14.34
C CYS A 374 12.95 14.29 -13.96
N VAL A 375 13.57 14.52 -12.80
CA VAL A 375 14.10 15.83 -12.41
C VAL A 375 15.20 16.29 -13.37
N TYR A 376 16.14 15.41 -13.72
CA TYR A 376 17.24 15.75 -14.64
C TYR A 376 16.73 16.16 -16.03
N TYR A 377 15.83 15.36 -16.64
CA TYR A 377 15.27 15.64 -17.98
C TYR A 377 14.03 16.55 -17.96
N ARG A 378 13.62 17.03 -16.79
CA ARG A 378 12.45 17.91 -16.60
C ARG A 378 11.17 17.30 -17.19
N LYS A 379 10.93 16.03 -16.89
CA LYS A 379 9.72 15.31 -17.32
C LYS A 379 8.73 15.20 -16.16
N PRO A 380 7.42 15.42 -16.41
CA PRO A 380 6.38 15.09 -15.45
C PRO A 380 6.44 13.62 -15.03
N LEU A 381 6.24 13.36 -13.74
CA LEU A 381 6.19 12.01 -13.17
C LEU A 381 4.87 11.80 -12.43
N LEU A 382 4.16 10.72 -12.80
CA LEU A 382 2.99 10.21 -12.10
C LEU A 382 3.41 9.03 -11.22
N GLU A 383 3.40 9.22 -9.90
CA GLU A 383 3.79 8.21 -8.91
C GLU A 383 2.56 7.65 -8.18
N SER A 384 2.56 6.34 -7.93
CA SER A 384 1.50 5.68 -7.17
C SER A 384 1.98 4.41 -6.46
N GLY A 385 1.35 4.13 -5.32
CA GLY A 385 1.67 2.98 -4.47
C GLY A 385 0.43 2.36 -3.87
N THR A 386 0.49 1.06 -3.55
CA THR A 386 -0.59 0.33 -2.88
C THR A 386 -0.05 -0.61 -1.83
N LEU A 387 -0.72 -0.70 -0.68
CA LEU A 387 -0.44 -1.67 0.38
C LEU A 387 -1.76 -2.21 0.95
N GLY A 388 -2.18 -3.38 0.48
CA GLY A 388 -3.47 -3.96 0.85
C GLY A 388 -4.63 -3.07 0.41
N THR A 389 -5.43 -2.57 1.35
CA THR A 389 -6.54 -1.64 1.09
C THR A 389 -6.12 -0.17 1.08
N LYS A 390 -4.84 0.13 1.26
CA LYS A 390 -4.29 1.49 1.22
C LYS A 390 -3.70 1.78 -0.15
N GLY A 391 -3.78 3.03 -0.57
CA GLY A 391 -3.07 3.53 -1.74
C GLY A 391 -2.75 5.01 -1.62
N ASN A 392 -1.75 5.46 -2.38
CA ASN A 392 -1.35 6.85 -2.49
C ASN A 392 -1.06 7.21 -3.95
N VAL A 393 -1.22 8.48 -4.27
CA VAL A 393 -0.90 9.07 -5.58
C VAL A 393 -0.14 10.37 -5.33
N GLN A 394 0.94 10.59 -6.09
CA GLN A 394 1.71 11.83 -6.06
C GLN A 394 2.03 12.24 -7.49
N VAL A 395 1.92 13.54 -7.77
CA VAL A 395 2.26 14.12 -9.07
C VAL A 395 3.47 15.03 -8.91
N VAL A 396 4.46 14.86 -9.78
CA VAL A 396 5.65 15.72 -9.85
C VAL A 396 5.61 16.48 -11.17
N ILE A 397 5.43 17.79 -11.10
CA ILE A 397 5.40 18.69 -12.25
C ILE A 397 6.68 19.54 -12.26
N PRO A 398 7.48 19.50 -13.35
CA PRO A 398 8.70 20.27 -13.47
C PRO A 398 8.47 21.76 -13.20
N PHE A 399 9.35 22.36 -12.39
CA PHE A 399 9.31 23.79 -12.01
C PHE A 399 8.05 24.25 -11.25
N LEU A 400 7.24 23.31 -10.73
CA LEU A 400 6.02 23.64 -9.99
C LEU A 400 5.95 22.94 -8.63
N THR A 401 6.16 21.62 -8.59
CA THR A 401 6.08 20.84 -7.34
C THR A 401 7.46 20.41 -6.88
N GLU A 402 7.56 19.94 -5.63
CA GLU A 402 8.71 19.16 -5.20
C GLU A 402 8.78 17.78 -5.89
N SER A 403 9.94 17.14 -5.81
CA SER A 403 10.19 15.79 -6.32
C SER A 403 9.76 14.72 -5.31
N TYR A 404 9.64 13.46 -5.73
CA TYR A 404 9.27 12.36 -4.82
C TYR A 404 10.28 12.23 -3.67
N SER A 405 11.57 12.35 -3.98
CA SER A 405 12.68 12.24 -3.02
C SER A 405 12.85 13.45 -2.09
N SER A 406 12.05 14.50 -2.25
CA SER A 406 12.09 15.68 -1.36
C SER A 406 11.48 15.41 0.01
N SER A 407 10.64 14.38 0.13
CA SER A 407 10.04 13.93 1.38
C SER A 407 10.62 12.58 1.82
N GLN A 408 10.62 12.31 3.13
CA GLN A 408 11.19 11.07 3.68
C GLN A 408 10.08 10.16 4.18
N ASP A 409 9.95 9.00 3.55
CA ASP A 409 9.11 7.92 4.06
C ASP A 409 9.76 7.27 5.29
N PRO A 410 8.98 6.76 6.26
CA PRO A 410 9.51 5.98 7.36
C PRO A 410 10.31 4.79 6.84
N PRO A 411 11.51 4.53 7.37
CA PRO A 411 12.30 3.38 6.94
C PRO A 411 11.56 2.07 7.26
N GLU A 412 11.87 1.04 6.49
CA GLU A 412 11.43 -0.31 6.83
C GLU A 412 11.91 -0.67 8.25
N LYS A 413 11.05 -1.34 9.01
CA LYS A 413 11.40 -1.77 10.37
C LYS A 413 12.50 -2.84 10.29
N SER A 414 13.73 -2.44 10.60
CA SER A 414 14.84 -3.38 10.77
C SER A 414 14.80 -3.98 12.18
N ILE A 415 14.92 -5.29 12.29
CA ILE A 415 15.06 -5.99 13.58
C ILE A 415 16.52 -5.88 14.04
N PRO A 416 16.81 -5.45 15.28
CA PRO A 416 18.17 -5.42 15.79
C PRO A 416 18.85 -6.79 15.72
N ILE A 417 20.10 -6.83 15.27
CA ILE A 417 20.86 -8.08 15.04
C ILE A 417 20.92 -8.93 16.30
N CYS A 418 21.10 -8.34 17.48
CA CYS A 418 21.13 -9.07 18.76
C CYS A 418 19.80 -9.76 19.07
N THR A 419 18.67 -9.13 18.74
CA THR A 419 17.32 -9.71 18.89
C THR A 419 17.12 -10.87 17.92
N LEU A 420 17.58 -10.72 16.68
CA LEU A 420 17.46 -11.77 15.67
C LEU A 420 18.34 -12.99 15.97
N LYS A 421 19.58 -12.78 16.44
CA LYS A 421 20.53 -13.87 16.66
C LYS A 421 20.30 -14.63 17.97
N ASN A 422 19.99 -13.94 19.07
CA ASN A 422 20.03 -14.54 20.41
C ASN A 422 18.72 -14.45 21.18
N PHE A 423 17.92 -13.39 20.99
CA PHE A 423 16.76 -13.10 21.85
C PHE A 423 15.48 -12.80 21.05
N PRO A 424 15.00 -13.73 20.20
CA PRO A 424 13.74 -13.55 19.48
C PRO A 424 12.55 -13.67 20.44
N ASN A 425 11.57 -12.78 20.32
CA ASN A 425 10.36 -12.75 21.16
C ASN A 425 9.07 -12.58 20.34
N ALA A 426 9.18 -12.60 19.01
CA ALA A 426 8.07 -12.51 18.07
C ALA A 426 8.34 -13.46 16.89
N ILE A 427 7.29 -13.92 16.23
CA ILE A 427 7.40 -14.89 15.13
C ILE A 427 8.17 -14.30 13.93
N GLU A 428 8.07 -12.99 13.72
CA GLU A 428 8.78 -12.26 12.67
C GLU A 428 10.30 -12.37 12.84
N HIS A 429 10.79 -12.44 14.07
CA HIS A 429 12.23 -12.54 14.35
C HIS A 429 12.78 -13.90 13.91
N THR A 430 12.06 -14.99 14.21
CA THR A 430 12.48 -16.33 13.81
C THR A 430 12.28 -16.56 12.32
N LEU A 431 11.29 -15.92 11.68
CA LEU A 431 11.13 -15.93 10.22
C LEU A 431 12.28 -15.23 9.50
N GLN A 432 12.71 -14.04 9.97
CA GLN A 432 13.85 -13.36 9.38
C GLN A 432 15.16 -14.14 9.63
N TRP A 433 15.35 -14.68 10.84
CA TRP A 433 16.48 -15.58 11.11
C TRP A 433 16.50 -16.80 10.18
N ALA A 434 15.35 -17.45 9.95
CA ALA A 434 15.28 -18.61 9.08
C ALA A 434 15.58 -18.27 7.61
N ARG A 435 15.18 -17.08 7.16
CA ARG A 435 15.56 -16.56 5.83
C ARG A 435 17.07 -16.36 5.72
N ASP A 436 17.68 -15.75 6.73
CA ASP A 436 19.12 -15.51 6.77
C ASP A 436 19.90 -16.83 6.81
N GLU A 437 19.43 -17.83 7.57
CA GLU A 437 19.99 -19.19 7.56
C GLU A 437 19.85 -19.85 6.19
N PHE A 438 18.71 -19.72 5.52
CA PHE A 438 18.54 -20.29 4.16
C PHE A 438 19.56 -19.70 3.17
N GLU A 439 19.69 -18.37 3.14
CA GLU A 439 20.67 -17.67 2.30
C GLU A 439 22.12 -18.06 2.66
N GLY A 440 22.43 -18.11 3.96
CA GLY A 440 23.75 -18.42 4.49
C GLY A 440 24.17 -19.89 4.33
N LEU A 441 23.23 -20.83 4.23
CA LEU A 441 23.52 -22.26 4.06
C LEU A 441 23.56 -22.67 2.60
N PHE A 442 22.61 -22.20 1.78
CA PHE A 442 22.39 -22.77 0.45
C PHE A 442 22.82 -21.87 -0.70
N LYS A 443 22.92 -20.55 -0.49
CA LYS A 443 23.27 -19.61 -1.56
C LYS A 443 24.70 -19.07 -1.42
N GLN A 444 25.01 -18.37 -0.33
CA GLN A 444 26.30 -17.71 -0.18
C GLN A 444 27.51 -18.68 -0.26
N PRO A 445 27.51 -19.86 0.41
CA PRO A 445 28.65 -20.77 0.31
C PRO A 445 28.83 -21.35 -1.09
N ALA A 446 27.73 -21.63 -1.80
CA ALA A 446 27.76 -22.13 -3.17
C ALA A 446 28.29 -21.08 -4.15
N GLU A 447 27.87 -19.82 -4.02
CA GLU A 447 28.39 -18.70 -4.82
C GLU A 447 29.88 -18.47 -4.55
N ASN A 448 30.30 -18.49 -3.27
CA ASN A 448 31.71 -18.34 -2.90
C ASN A 448 32.56 -19.49 -3.44
N ALA A 449 32.08 -20.74 -3.36
CA ALA A 449 32.79 -21.89 -3.92
C ALA A 449 32.90 -21.80 -5.45
N MET A 450 31.85 -21.37 -6.14
CA MET A 450 31.88 -21.16 -7.59
C MET A 450 32.86 -20.04 -7.97
N GLN A 451 32.83 -18.91 -7.26
CA GLN A 451 33.75 -17.79 -7.49
C GLN A 451 35.20 -18.19 -7.24
N TYR A 452 35.47 -18.97 -6.18
CA TYR A 452 36.79 -19.53 -5.90
C TYR A 452 37.32 -20.39 -7.06
N LEU A 453 36.46 -21.18 -7.69
CA LEU A 453 36.82 -22.05 -8.82
C LEU A 453 36.97 -21.31 -10.15
N THR A 454 36.30 -20.16 -10.32
CA THR A 454 36.18 -19.46 -11.61
C THR A 454 37.02 -18.18 -11.71
N ASP A 455 37.21 -17.46 -10.61
CA ASP A 455 37.96 -16.20 -10.58
C ASP A 455 39.37 -16.40 -9.96
N PRO A 456 40.45 -16.34 -10.76
CA PRO A 456 41.82 -16.48 -10.27
C PRO A 456 42.22 -15.43 -9.22
N LYS A 457 41.51 -14.31 -9.14
CA LYS A 457 41.77 -13.21 -8.18
C LYS A 457 40.88 -13.27 -6.94
N PHE A 458 40.06 -14.30 -6.78
CA PHE A 458 39.15 -14.44 -5.64
C PHE A 458 39.89 -14.35 -4.30
N LEU A 459 40.95 -15.14 -4.11
CA LEU A 459 41.74 -15.14 -2.88
C LEU A 459 42.30 -13.75 -2.52
N GLU A 460 42.85 -13.03 -3.51
CA GLU A 460 43.39 -11.69 -3.30
C GLU A 460 42.29 -10.69 -2.91
N ARG A 461 41.09 -10.82 -3.49
CA ARG A 461 39.94 -9.96 -3.17
C ARG A 461 39.40 -10.26 -1.78
N THR A 462 39.24 -11.54 -1.44
CA THR A 462 38.69 -11.99 -0.16
C THR A 462 39.59 -11.59 1.01
N LEU A 463 40.92 -11.66 0.84
CA LEU A 463 41.88 -11.24 1.87
C LEU A 463 41.90 -9.72 2.12
N LYS A 464 41.37 -8.91 1.19
CA LYS A 464 41.23 -7.46 1.36
C LYS A 464 39.94 -7.06 2.08
N LEU A 465 39.04 -8.02 2.38
CA LEU A 465 37.82 -7.75 3.13
C LEU A 465 38.13 -7.42 4.60
N PRO A 466 37.32 -6.56 5.24
CA PRO A 466 37.56 -6.13 6.62
C PRO A 466 37.20 -7.21 7.66
N GLY A 467 37.91 -7.20 8.78
CA GLY A 467 37.54 -7.97 9.99
C GLY A 467 37.66 -9.49 9.83
N ALA A 468 36.66 -10.22 10.32
CA ALA A 468 36.62 -11.68 10.31
C ALA A 468 36.06 -12.29 9.00
N GLN A 469 35.54 -11.45 8.09
CA GLN A 469 34.93 -11.90 6.84
C GLN A 469 35.85 -12.78 5.97
N PRO A 470 37.16 -12.52 5.83
CA PRO A 470 38.03 -13.39 5.06
C PRO A 470 38.05 -14.84 5.59
N LEU A 471 38.02 -15.00 6.92
CA LEU A 471 38.02 -16.31 7.55
C LEU A 471 36.68 -17.02 7.32
N GLU A 472 35.56 -16.32 7.51
CA GLU A 472 34.22 -16.87 7.29
C GLU A 472 34.03 -17.37 5.85
N VAL A 473 34.45 -16.57 4.86
CA VAL A 473 34.35 -16.92 3.45
C VAL A 473 35.23 -18.12 3.10
N LEU A 474 36.48 -18.14 3.56
CA LEU A 474 37.40 -19.26 3.27
C LEU A 474 36.99 -20.54 3.98
N GLU A 475 36.49 -20.46 5.21
CA GLU A 475 35.97 -21.61 5.94
C GLU A 475 34.71 -22.18 5.26
N ALA A 476 33.81 -21.31 4.78
CA ALA A 476 32.64 -21.73 4.01
C ALA A 476 33.05 -22.48 2.72
N VAL A 477 34.00 -21.94 1.95
CA VAL A 477 34.51 -22.60 0.73
C VAL A 477 35.13 -23.96 1.06
N TYR A 478 35.96 -24.03 2.11
CA TYR A 478 36.59 -25.27 2.54
C TYR A 478 35.57 -26.32 2.99
N LYS A 479 34.55 -25.91 3.75
CA LYS A 479 33.44 -26.80 4.14
C LYS A 479 32.69 -27.33 2.92
N SER A 480 32.29 -26.44 2.00
CA SER A 480 31.51 -26.83 0.82
C SER A 480 32.27 -27.73 -0.15
N LEU A 481 33.59 -27.53 -0.33
CA LEU A 481 34.38 -28.28 -1.30
C LEU A 481 35.06 -29.54 -0.74
N VAL A 482 35.35 -29.57 0.56
CA VAL A 482 36.19 -30.63 1.16
C VAL A 482 35.48 -31.33 2.31
N ASN A 483 35.18 -30.65 3.40
CA ASN A 483 34.74 -31.32 4.64
C ASN A 483 33.31 -31.87 4.53
N ASP A 484 32.37 -31.04 4.06
CA ASP A 484 30.93 -31.30 4.10
C ASP A 484 30.38 -31.60 2.69
N CYS A 485 31.25 -31.96 1.74
CA CYS A 485 30.84 -32.30 0.38
C CYS A 485 30.12 -33.67 0.37
N PRO A 486 28.79 -33.73 0.16
CA PRO A 486 28.05 -34.98 0.25
C PRO A 486 28.31 -35.86 -0.99
N LYS A 487 28.42 -37.18 -0.80
CA LYS A 487 28.61 -38.13 -1.91
C LYS A 487 27.31 -38.84 -2.32
N ASN A 488 26.34 -38.89 -1.40
CA ASN A 488 25.06 -39.53 -1.59
C ASN A 488 23.97 -38.79 -0.80
N TRP A 489 22.72 -39.24 -0.93
CA TRP A 489 21.58 -38.64 -0.23
C TRP A 489 21.66 -38.83 1.28
N GLU A 490 22.16 -39.98 1.75
CA GLU A 490 22.29 -40.30 3.17
C GLU A 490 23.23 -39.33 3.90
N ASP A 491 24.32 -38.91 3.24
CA ASP A 491 25.26 -37.90 3.74
C ASP A 491 24.55 -36.54 3.94
N CYS A 492 23.68 -36.14 3.00
CA CYS A 492 22.87 -34.93 3.13
C CYS A 492 21.92 -35.00 4.33
N VAL A 493 21.30 -36.16 4.58
CA VAL A 493 20.42 -36.38 5.73
C VAL A 493 21.21 -36.32 7.04
N ALA A 494 22.39 -36.92 7.08
CA ALA A 494 23.28 -36.87 8.24
C ALA A 494 23.74 -35.42 8.53
N TRP A 495 24.13 -34.67 7.49
CA TRP A 495 24.47 -33.25 7.60
C TRP A 495 23.30 -32.43 8.15
N ALA A 496 22.10 -32.61 7.61
CA ALA A 496 20.91 -31.89 8.07
C ALA A 496 20.58 -32.20 9.54
N ARG A 497 20.72 -33.46 9.96
CA ARG A 497 20.54 -33.87 11.36
C ARG A 497 21.58 -33.25 12.30
N ASN A 498 22.82 -33.14 11.85
CA ASN A 498 23.90 -32.51 12.61
C ASN A 498 23.70 -31.00 12.71
N HIS A 499 23.33 -30.35 11.61
CA HIS A 499 23.01 -28.93 11.58
C HIS A 499 21.83 -28.60 12.50
N TRP A 500 20.77 -29.42 12.50
CA TRP A 500 19.66 -29.30 13.44
C TRP A 500 20.11 -29.36 14.90
N GLN A 501 21.02 -30.29 15.25
CA GLN A 501 21.59 -30.37 16.60
C GLN A 501 22.34 -29.09 16.95
N CYS A 502 23.16 -28.59 16.02
CA CYS A 502 23.95 -27.38 16.24
C CYS A 502 23.04 -26.18 16.52
N GLN A 503 22.06 -25.91 15.65
CA GLN A 503 21.22 -24.72 15.77
C GLN A 503 20.21 -24.80 16.91
N TYR A 504 19.50 -25.92 17.05
CA TYR A 504 18.36 -26.03 17.97
C TYR A 504 18.70 -26.74 19.29
N ASN A 505 19.96 -27.11 19.51
CA ASN A 505 20.40 -27.66 20.79
C ASN A 505 21.73 -27.08 21.26
N ASN A 506 22.81 -27.22 20.50
CA ASN A 506 24.14 -26.84 20.96
C ASN A 506 24.23 -25.33 21.18
N ASN A 507 23.76 -24.53 20.22
CA ASN A 507 23.77 -23.07 20.31
C ASN A 507 22.87 -22.57 21.45
N ILE A 508 21.70 -23.19 21.65
CA ILE A 508 20.81 -22.87 22.78
C ILE A 508 21.49 -23.21 24.12
N ARG A 509 22.13 -24.37 24.24
CA ARG A 509 22.88 -24.75 25.45
C ARG A 509 24.06 -23.82 25.71
N GLN A 510 24.75 -23.39 24.66
CA GLN A 510 25.83 -22.42 24.77
C GLN A 510 25.31 -21.06 25.23
N LEU A 511 24.15 -20.63 24.72
CA LEU A 511 23.51 -19.38 25.14
C LEU A 511 23.13 -19.44 26.63
N LEU A 512 22.49 -20.53 27.07
CA LEU A 512 22.12 -20.75 28.48
C LEU A 512 23.34 -20.94 29.40
N HIS A 513 24.47 -21.41 28.86
CA HIS A 513 25.72 -21.48 29.60
C HIS A 513 26.32 -20.08 29.82
N ASN A 514 26.30 -19.24 28.77
CA ASN A 514 26.79 -17.87 28.83
C ASN A 514 25.87 -16.97 29.68
N PHE A 515 24.56 -17.23 29.61
CA PHE A 515 23.52 -16.51 30.34
C PHE A 515 22.64 -17.52 31.11
N PRO A 516 23.05 -17.92 32.33
CA PRO A 516 22.25 -18.81 33.17
C PRO A 516 20.82 -18.26 33.38
N PRO A 517 19.78 -19.13 33.41
CA PRO A 517 18.39 -18.70 33.57
C PRO A 517 18.09 -17.90 34.84
N ASP A 518 18.92 -18.03 35.86
CA ASP A 518 18.84 -17.40 37.18
C ASP A 518 19.83 -16.24 37.35
N GLN A 519 20.55 -15.84 36.29
CA GLN A 519 21.50 -14.75 36.34
C GLN A 519 20.81 -13.42 36.62
N VAL A 520 21.16 -12.77 37.74
CA VAL A 520 20.69 -11.44 38.11
C VAL A 520 21.60 -10.37 37.48
N PHE A 521 21.02 -9.41 36.77
CA PHE A 521 21.75 -8.28 36.20
C PHE A 521 21.90 -7.14 37.21
N LEU A 522 23.06 -6.47 37.20
CA LEU A 522 23.31 -5.27 38.00
C LEU A 522 22.53 -4.10 37.41
N ALA A 523 21.36 -3.77 37.96
CA ALA A 523 20.69 -2.50 37.76
C ALA A 523 20.30 -1.90 39.10
N TRP A 524 20.75 -0.66 39.35
CA TRP A 524 20.29 0.19 40.45
C TRP A 524 18.87 0.70 40.17
N ALA A 525 17.87 -0.18 40.21
CA ALA A 525 16.45 0.15 40.32
C ALA A 525 15.69 -1.06 40.91
N PRO A 526 14.63 -0.87 41.71
CA PRO A 526 14.00 -1.97 42.45
C PRO A 526 13.24 -2.90 41.50
N SER A 527 13.70 -4.16 41.47
CA SER A 527 12.97 -5.39 41.14
C SER A 527 11.77 -5.27 40.17
N VAL A 528 12.04 -5.31 38.87
CA VAL A 528 11.07 -5.78 37.85
C VAL A 528 11.63 -7.06 37.27
N ASP A 529 11.16 -8.15 37.82
CA ASP A 529 11.76 -9.46 37.65
C ASP A 529 11.01 -10.25 36.55
N GLY A 530 10.31 -9.55 35.64
CA GLY A 530 9.60 -10.12 34.47
C GLY A 530 10.45 -10.29 33.23
N LEU A 531 11.77 -10.27 33.36
CA LEU A 531 12.69 -10.13 32.23
C LEU A 531 13.86 -11.11 32.38
N ASN A 532 13.58 -12.42 32.34
CA ASN A 532 14.65 -13.37 32.04
C ASN A 532 14.96 -13.25 30.53
N LEU A 533 16.18 -12.78 30.22
CA LEU A 533 16.77 -12.49 28.89
C LEU A 533 16.33 -11.20 28.18
N THR A 534 15.19 -10.59 28.53
CA THR A 534 14.69 -9.40 27.82
C THR A 534 15.38 -8.09 28.22
N THR A 535 16.02 -7.99 29.39
CA THR A 535 16.71 -6.77 29.88
C THR A 535 18.09 -6.54 29.26
N PHE A 536 18.63 -7.49 28.50
CA PHE A 536 19.85 -7.24 27.72
C PHE A 536 19.63 -6.21 26.59
N LYS A 537 18.37 -5.83 26.33
CA LYS A 537 17.96 -4.88 25.28
C LYS A 537 18.50 -3.46 25.45
N CYS A 538 18.67 -2.93 26.67
CA CYS A 538 18.97 -1.49 26.81
C CYS A 538 20.47 -1.13 26.90
N TYR A 539 21.36 -2.06 27.27
CA TYR A 539 22.78 -1.72 27.52
C TYR A 539 23.75 -2.05 26.38
N SER A 540 23.35 -2.85 25.38
CA SER A 540 24.22 -3.20 24.25
C SER A 540 23.98 -2.38 22.97
N ALA A 541 22.97 -1.50 22.97
CA ALA A 541 22.65 -0.60 21.86
C ALA A 541 23.27 0.81 21.99
N SER A 542 24.00 1.07 23.07
CA SER A 542 24.63 2.36 23.39
C SER A 542 26.16 2.29 23.56
N GLY A 543 26.80 1.29 22.94
CA GLY A 543 28.25 1.15 22.84
C GLY A 543 28.73 1.18 21.40
#